data_AF-A0A3E0VMG5-F1
#
_entry.id   AF-A0A3E0VMG5-F1
#
_cell.length_a   1.000
_cell.length_b   1.000
_cell.length_c   1.000
_cell.angle_alpha   90.00
_cell.angle_beta   90.00
_cell.angle_gamma   90.00
#
_symmetry.space_group_name_H-M   'P 1'
#
loop_
_entity.id
_entity.type
_entity.pdbx_description
1 polymer ?
#
loop_
_entity_poly.entity_id
_entity_poly.type
_entity_poly.pdbx_seq_one_letter_code
_entity_poly.pdbx_strand_id
1 'polypeptide(L)'
;MSPATLGHTRVTARALDRLIAAVAADALGVDARTVSIDLADSSGRLAVTVRSPLGVVPLTRVTAEPGIVARTGGSLLERAASAQKQIRIRGTELSGSDISTVTVRLTGIDLQREGRVS
;
A
#
# COMPACT_ATOMS: atom_id res chain seq x y z
N MET A 1 -20.62 -8.72 -33.23
CA MET A 1 -20.50 -7.83 -32.05
C MET A 1 -20.48 -8.73 -30.82
N SER A 2 -19.30 -9.01 -30.27
CA SER A 2 -19.16 -9.88 -29.10
C SER A 2 -19.51 -9.10 -27.83
N PRO A 3 -20.16 -9.72 -26.83
CA PRO A 3 -20.59 -9.02 -25.63
C PRO A 3 -19.37 -8.56 -24.83
N ALA A 4 -19.37 -7.29 -24.43
CA ALA A 4 -18.35 -6.74 -23.55
C ALA A 4 -18.41 -7.44 -22.18
N THR A 5 -17.30 -8.06 -21.79
CA THR A 5 -17.09 -8.76 -20.53
C THR A 5 -17.05 -7.77 -19.34
N LEU A 6 -18.16 -7.10 -19.04
CA LEU A 6 -18.23 -6.02 -18.05
C LEU A 6 -18.10 -6.52 -16.60
N GLY A 7 -18.40 -7.80 -16.34
CA GLY A 7 -18.31 -8.41 -15.01
C GLY A 7 -16.88 -8.73 -14.58
N HIS A 8 -16.12 -9.44 -15.43
CA HIS A 8 -14.77 -9.90 -15.09
C HIS A 8 -13.79 -8.74 -14.93
N THR A 9 -13.82 -7.74 -15.82
CA THR A 9 -12.94 -6.56 -15.73
C THR A 9 -13.16 -5.80 -14.41
N ARG A 10 -14.41 -5.65 -13.96
CA ARG A 10 -14.74 -4.96 -12.70
C ARG A 10 -14.33 -5.78 -11.47
N VAL A 11 -14.47 -7.11 -11.52
CA VAL A 11 -14.02 -8.01 -10.45
C VAL A 11 -12.50 -8.00 -10.33
N THR A 12 -11.77 -8.06 -11.45
CA THR A 12 -10.31 -7.99 -11.47
C THR A 12 -9.80 -6.64 -10.94
N ALA A 13 -10.41 -5.53 -11.35
CA ALA A 13 -10.06 -4.20 -10.85
C ALA A 13 -10.25 -4.10 -9.32
N ARG A 14 -11.41 -4.54 -8.79
CA ARG A 14 -11.66 -4.54 -7.34
C ARG A 14 -10.75 -5.49 -6.56
N ALA A 15 -10.42 -6.64 -7.13
CA ALA A 15 -9.49 -7.58 -6.51
C ALA A 15 -8.07 -6.98 -6.44
N LEU A 16 -7.64 -6.32 -7.52
CA LEU A 16 -6.37 -5.62 -7.60
C LEU A 16 -6.32 -4.44 -6.63
N ASP A 17 -7.38 -3.63 -6.54
CA ASP A 17 -7.50 -2.54 -5.56
C ASP A 17 -7.31 -3.05 -4.13
N ARG A 18 -8.01 -4.13 -3.77
CA ARG A 18 -7.93 -4.72 -2.42
C ARG A 18 -6.56 -5.28 -2.11
N LEU A 19 -5.93 -5.94 -3.10
CA LEU A 19 -4.58 -6.45 -2.97
C LEU A 19 -3.59 -5.30 -2.75
N ILE A 20 -3.60 -4.29 -3.61
CA ILE A 20 -2.69 -3.15 -3.52
C ILE A 20 -2.91 -2.42 -2.19
N ALA A 21 -4.16 -2.25 -1.76
CA ALA A 21 -4.48 -1.66 -0.47
C ALA A 21 -3.89 -2.47 0.69
N ALA A 22 -4.03 -3.80 0.69
CA ALA A 22 -3.48 -4.66 1.74
C ALA A 22 -1.95 -4.63 1.76
N VAL A 23 -1.29 -4.67 0.61
CA VAL A 23 0.17 -4.61 0.48
C VAL A 23 0.71 -3.25 0.95
N ALA A 24 0.05 -2.17 0.55
CA ALA A 24 0.40 -0.83 0.99
C ALA A 24 0.20 -0.67 2.50
N ALA A 25 -0.90 -1.15 3.04
CA ALA A 25 -1.22 -1.08 4.47
C ALA A 25 -0.16 -1.77 5.32
N ASP A 26 0.23 -2.98 4.93
CA ASP A 26 1.27 -3.76 5.61
C ASP A 26 2.62 -3.03 5.60
N ALA A 27 3.07 -2.59 4.42
CA ALA A 27 4.34 -1.87 4.29
C ALA A 27 4.34 -0.50 5.02
N LEU A 28 3.20 0.19 5.05
CA LEU A 28 3.02 1.49 5.68
C LEU A 28 2.58 1.39 7.15
N GLY A 29 2.39 0.19 7.69
CA GLY A 29 2.00 -0.07 9.08
C GLY A 29 0.70 0.60 9.50
N VAL A 30 -0.32 0.58 8.62
CA VAL A 30 -1.65 1.17 8.88
C VAL A 30 -2.76 0.16 8.57
N ASP A 31 -3.98 0.48 8.98
CA ASP A 31 -5.16 -0.29 8.59
C ASP A 31 -5.48 -0.10 7.10
N ALA A 32 -5.73 -1.19 6.37
CA ALA A 32 -6.05 -1.15 4.94
C ALA A 32 -7.28 -0.29 4.60
N ARG A 33 -8.23 -0.10 5.53
CA ARG A 33 -9.38 0.81 5.34
C ARG A 33 -9.00 2.28 5.24
N THR A 34 -7.80 2.64 5.69
CA THR A 34 -7.26 4.01 5.61
C THR A 34 -6.50 4.27 4.30
N VAL A 35 -6.28 3.21 3.51
CA VAL A 35 -5.57 3.27 2.24
C VAL A 35 -6.58 3.45 1.11
N SER A 36 -6.35 4.47 0.27
CA SER A 36 -7.13 4.70 -0.95
C SER A 36 -6.26 4.47 -2.18
N ILE A 37 -6.77 3.70 -3.13
CA ILE A 37 -6.10 3.33 -4.37
C ILE A 37 -6.79 3.99 -5.56
N ASP A 38 -5.99 4.47 -6.50
CA ASP A 38 -6.44 4.94 -7.81
C ASP A 38 -5.61 4.26 -8.89
N LEU A 39 -6.29 3.70 -9.88
CA LEU A 39 -5.70 2.93 -10.99
C LEU A 39 -6.03 3.62 -12.30
N ALA A 40 -5.00 3.88 -13.11
CA ALA A 40 -5.15 4.48 -14.43
C ALA A 40 -4.40 3.65 -15.47
N ASP A 41 -4.97 3.55 -16.67
CA ASP A 41 -4.21 3.05 -17.83
C ASP A 41 -3.14 4.09 -18.22
N SER A 42 -1.96 3.60 -18.53
CA SER A 42 -0.78 4.34 -18.95
C SER A 42 -0.17 3.63 -20.15
N SER A 43 -0.73 3.88 -21.33
CA SER A 43 -0.30 3.28 -22.59
C SER A 43 -0.29 1.74 -22.58
N GLY A 44 -1.36 1.13 -22.05
CA GLY A 44 -1.46 -0.33 -21.91
C GLY A 44 -0.67 -0.92 -20.75
N ARG A 45 -0.07 -0.08 -19.89
CA ARG A 45 0.48 -0.43 -18.58
C ARG A 45 -0.39 0.19 -17.50
N LEU A 46 -0.27 -0.27 -16.26
CA LEU A 46 -1.02 0.29 -15.15
C LEU A 46 -0.21 1.36 -14.43
N ALA A 47 -0.81 2.51 -14.14
CA ALA A 47 -0.31 3.49 -13.20
C ALA A 47 -1.10 3.39 -11.90
N VAL A 48 -0.39 3.26 -10.77
CA VAL A 48 -0.98 3.07 -9.45
C VAL A 48 -0.67 4.28 -8.57
N THR A 49 -1.71 4.92 -8.02
CA THR A 49 -1.55 5.94 -6.98
C THR A 49 -2.14 5.45 -5.66
N VAL A 50 -1.28 5.37 -4.64
CA VAL A 50 -1.66 5.04 -3.26
C VAL A 50 -1.71 6.31 -2.43
N ARG A 51 -2.81 6.53 -1.71
CA ARG A 51 -2.95 7.59 -0.71
C ARG A 51 -3.18 6.95 0.64
N SER A 52 -2.29 7.22 1.60
CA SER A 52 -2.32 6.55 2.89
C SER A 52 -1.65 7.40 3.97
N PRO A 53 -2.12 7.34 5.23
CA PRO A 53 -1.29 7.74 6.34
C PRO A 53 -0.08 6.78 6.48
N LEU A 54 0.91 7.19 7.26
CA LEU A 54 2.04 6.34 7.64
C LEU A 54 1.95 6.03 9.14
N GLY A 55 1.95 4.75 9.48
CA GLY A 55 1.95 4.31 10.87
C GLY A 55 3.30 4.60 11.50
N VAL A 56 3.34 5.33 12.62
CA VAL A 56 4.59 5.59 13.34
C VAL A 56 4.46 5.14 14.80
N VAL A 57 5.58 4.65 15.33
CA VAL A 57 5.72 4.40 16.76
C VAL A 57 6.05 5.71 17.49
N PRO A 58 5.49 5.95 18.69
CA PRO A 58 5.81 7.14 19.48
C PRO A 58 7.31 7.27 19.75
N LEU A 59 7.84 8.49 19.68
CA LEU A 59 9.26 8.77 19.91
C LEU A 59 9.74 8.32 21.29
N THR A 60 8.89 8.45 22.32
CA THR A 60 9.19 7.97 23.68
C THR A 60 9.54 6.49 23.71
N ARG A 61 8.89 5.69 22.85
CA ARG A 61 9.17 4.26 22.70
C ARG A 61 10.44 4.00 21.91
N VAL A 62 10.70 4.78 20.86
CA VAL A 62 11.96 4.72 20.12
C VAL A 62 13.15 5.03 21.03
N THR A 63 13.01 6.00 21.93
CA THR A 63 14.04 6.30 22.94
C THR A 63 14.25 5.15 23.91
N ALA A 64 13.16 4.49 24.36
CA ALA A 64 13.25 3.35 25.27
C ALA A 64 13.80 2.08 24.58
N GLU A 65 13.48 1.87 23.30
CA GLU A 65 13.90 0.71 22.51
C GLU A 65 14.27 1.14 21.07
N PRO A 66 15.52 1.58 20.82
CA PRO A 66 15.93 2.08 19.50
C PRO A 66 15.77 1.07 18.36
N GLY A 67 15.87 -0.23 18.69
CA GLY A 67 15.68 -1.33 17.72
C GLY A 67 14.27 -1.43 17.14
N ILE A 68 13.28 -0.74 17.72
CA ILE A 68 11.90 -0.77 17.24
C ILE A 68 11.73 -0.15 15.85
N VAL A 69 12.61 0.79 15.47
CA VAL A 69 12.57 1.41 14.13
C VAL A 69 12.89 0.36 13.05
N ALA A 70 13.94 -0.44 13.26
CA ALA A 70 14.27 -1.54 12.34
C ALA A 70 13.14 -2.58 12.27
N ARG A 71 12.51 -2.91 13.41
CA ARG A 71 11.39 -3.87 13.47
C ARG A 71 10.10 -3.35 12.82
N THR A 72 9.94 -2.04 12.70
CA THR A 72 8.77 -1.39 12.06
C THR A 72 9.02 -1.07 10.57
N GLY A 73 10.08 -1.63 9.98
CA GLY A 73 10.38 -1.49 8.55
C GLY A 73 11.39 -0.39 8.22
N GLY A 74 12.05 0.18 9.23
CA GLY A 74 13.10 1.17 9.06
C GLY A 74 12.57 2.60 9.02
N SER A 75 13.33 3.47 8.34
CA SER A 75 12.98 4.86 8.10
C SER A 75 11.71 5.01 7.26
N LEU A 76 11.10 6.20 7.28
CA LEU A 76 9.89 6.48 6.48
C LEU A 76 10.13 6.26 4.99
N LEU A 77 11.34 6.59 4.50
CA LEU A 77 11.73 6.41 3.11
C LEU A 77 11.86 4.93 2.74
N GLU A 78 12.50 4.12 3.59
CA GLU A 78 12.64 2.68 3.37
C GLU A 78 11.27 1.99 3.30
N ARG A 79 10.33 2.40 4.16
CA ARG A 79 8.97 1.87 4.16
C ARG A 79 8.19 2.25 2.91
N ALA A 80 8.26 3.51 2.49
CA ALA A 80 7.64 3.94 1.24
C ALA A 80 8.24 3.23 0.02
N ALA A 81 9.57 3.06 -0.03
CA ALA A 81 10.25 2.34 -1.10
C ALA A 81 9.90 0.85 -1.11
N SER A 82 9.81 0.22 0.07
CA SER A 82 9.34 -1.16 0.23
C SER A 82 7.91 -1.32 -0.27
N ALA A 83 7.00 -0.41 0.09
CA ALA A 83 5.63 -0.39 -0.39
C ALA A 83 5.58 -0.32 -1.93
N GLN A 84 6.32 0.61 -2.55
CA GLN A 84 6.40 0.72 -4.01
C GLN A 84 6.88 -0.57 -4.67
N LYS A 85 7.94 -1.20 -4.12
CA LYS A 85 8.49 -2.44 -4.63
C LYS A 85 7.49 -3.59 -4.53
N GLN A 86 6.87 -3.76 -3.36
CA GLN A 86 5.89 -4.83 -3.11
C GLN A 86 4.65 -4.68 -3.99
N ILE A 87 4.13 -3.46 -4.15
CA ILE A 87 2.98 -3.17 -5.03
C ILE A 87 3.32 -3.53 -6.48
N ARG A 88 4.51 -3.15 -6.96
CA ARG A 88 4.95 -3.46 -8.32
C ARG A 88 5.02 -4.97 -8.56
N ILE A 89 5.65 -5.71 -7.64
CA ILE A 89 5.80 -7.18 -7.76
C ILE A 89 4.42 -7.85 -7.74
N ARG A 90 3.65 -7.65 -6.66
CA ARG A 90 2.39 -8.38 -6.47
C ARG A 90 1.31 -7.93 -7.45
N GLY A 91 1.27 -6.64 -7.79
CA GLY A 91 0.31 -6.12 -8.75
C GLY A 91 0.56 -6.62 -10.18
N THR A 92 1.81 -6.85 -10.57
CA THR A 92 2.15 -7.44 -11.88
C THR A 92 1.77 -8.92 -11.93
N GLU A 93 2.09 -9.68 -10.87
CA GLU A 93 1.77 -11.12 -10.77
C GLU A 93 0.25 -11.38 -10.88
N LEU A 94 -0.57 -10.54 -10.26
CA LEU A 94 -2.02 -10.77 -10.14
C LEU A 94 -2.85 -10.09 -11.23
N SER A 95 -2.40 -8.97 -11.80
CA SER A 95 -3.12 -8.31 -12.90
C SER A 95 -2.75 -8.85 -14.27
N GLY A 96 -1.61 -9.54 -14.39
CA GLY A 96 -1.01 -9.92 -15.68
C GLY A 96 -0.62 -8.71 -16.55
N SER A 97 -0.76 -7.49 -16.01
CA SER A 97 -0.46 -6.22 -16.66
C SER A 97 0.77 -5.61 -16.00
N ASP A 98 1.64 -5.03 -16.82
CA ASP A 98 2.85 -4.42 -16.33
C ASP A 98 2.53 -3.08 -15.64
N ILE A 99 3.05 -2.86 -14.43
CA ILE A 99 2.87 -1.61 -13.70
C ILE A 99 3.97 -0.64 -14.14
N SER A 100 3.59 0.45 -14.80
CA SER A 100 4.52 1.51 -15.23
C SER A 100 5.07 2.28 -14.03
N THR A 101 4.18 2.81 -13.18
CA THR A 101 4.51 3.73 -12.10
C THR A 101 3.70 3.41 -10.85
N VAL A 102 4.36 3.51 -9.68
CA VAL A 102 3.70 3.48 -8.37
C VAL A 102 4.02 4.78 -7.65
N THR A 103 3.01 5.60 -7.43
CA THR A 103 3.12 6.83 -6.65
C THR A 103 2.52 6.60 -5.28
N VAL A 104 3.30 6.80 -4.22
CA VAL A 104 2.83 6.74 -2.83
C VAL A 104 2.74 8.16 -2.29
N ARG A 105 1.53 8.61 -1.98
CA ARG A 105 1.26 9.91 -1.37
C ARG A 105 0.92 9.72 0.10
N LEU A 106 1.84 10.11 0.96
CA LEU A 106 1.61 10.13 2.41
C LEU A 106 0.66 11.28 2.74
N THR A 107 -0.46 10.96 3.38
CA THR A 107 -1.53 11.94 3.70
C THR A 107 -1.48 12.43 5.13
N GLY A 108 -0.74 11.75 6.00
CA GLY A 108 -0.62 12.06 7.41
C GLY A 108 0.14 10.98 8.17
N ILE A 109 0.08 11.07 9.49
CA ILE A 109 0.71 10.15 10.42
C ILE A 109 -0.36 9.47 11.26
N ASP A 110 -0.28 8.15 11.37
CA ASP A 110 -1.09 7.35 12.29
C ASP A 110 -0.23 6.87 13.46
N LEU A 111 -0.43 7.47 14.63
CA LEU A 111 0.31 7.11 15.84
C LEU A 111 -0.25 5.81 16.42
N GLN A 112 0.51 4.72 16.24
CA GLN A 112 0.15 3.42 16.76
C GLN A 112 0.27 3.45 18.29
N ARG A 113 -0.86 3.67 18.98
CA ARG A 113 -0.97 3.49 20.43
C ARG A 113 -1.18 2.01 20.70
N GLU A 114 -0.43 1.45 21.65
CA GLU A 114 -0.68 0.08 22.09
C GLU A 114 -2.11 -0.02 22.61
N GLY A 115 -2.93 -0.83 21.95
CA GLY A 115 -4.17 -1.30 22.56
C GLY A 115 -3.78 -2.02 23.84
N ARG A 116 -4.26 -1.54 24.99
CA ARG A 116 -4.22 -2.40 26.19
C ARG A 116 -4.99 -3.66 25.83
N VAL A 117 -4.31 -4.79 25.82
CA VAL A 117 -4.96 -6.08 25.90
C VAL A 117 -5.48 -6.18 27.34
N SER A 118 -6.80 -6.14 27.51
CA SER A 118 -7.47 -6.56 28.76
C SER A 118 -7.58 -8.07 28.80
#